data_AF-A0A926HIJ9-F1
#
_entry.id   AF-A0A926HIJ9-F1
#
_cell.length_a   1.000
_cell.length_b   1.000
_cell.length_c   1.000
_cell.angle_alpha   90.00
_cell.angle_beta   90.00
_cell.angle_gamma   90.00
#
_symmetry.space_group_name_H-M   'P 1'
#
loop_
_entity.id
_entity.type
_entity.pdbx_description
1 polymer ?
#
loop_
_entity_poly.entity_id
_entity_poly.type
_entity_poly.pdbx_seq_one_letter_code
_entity_poly.pdbx_strand_id
1 'polypeptide(L)'
;GYPGIGDDPVLDLRVSVPGFIAEPSGGEKSWFKIAVGTDSDAGSITGITSGGGAYNRSGKLVGIPTTAPITRTAAVSECRVIQDTNSDGLVNQNDNCIPLGGTINVLRPANSAAPLLRSASLALNVTSITEGIGNRQIIDPPRIPGLFFASSVSNNTPSSVISSLPAGSTSLYLFFDYENMTPETVYELLVTIRGVPAPTFSLSPVRWSGGERGLWYIGTTGQVLPNGDYEFTLFINGLAAAAPARISVGGVAEPKPSFRSPEFAIIEDNQAFGSGYVLGTGTIASARFIYNNMTDGLPWAQIWYYNGRELPGARYVSTWATGKADGAETVSLESATGLPPGRYRLELYIDGGLASLADFTIAGAREGALPRIFSETRFVIADSTAETIGKPGINSFTTRVEKLYALFKWESIAAGTLWRMRWYVDNTVFYDRVMPWNNPESGDAYLVELTAPDLLPDGTYRLELSIDNVVLQSEQIQLGIGQLPIDPFTRAEGVQLRGQVIDASTREGISDLTVIIISDQFSVDDYQALQDQVFALATTDRNGNFQIDRPLQFNAPYSMLIAATGYLPVAADGVQVDEASPNPFFMTIYLTQD
;
A
#
# COMPACT_ATOMS: atom_id res chain seq x y z
N GLY A 1 18.00 12.59 -17.40
CA GLY A 1 17.36 11.70 -18.39
C GLY A 1 17.57 12.25 -19.78
N TYR A 2 17.06 11.60 -20.82
CA TYR A 2 17.10 12.14 -22.18
C TYR A 2 15.81 12.93 -22.43
N PRO A 3 15.85 14.25 -22.62
CA PRO A 3 14.66 15.11 -22.61
C PRO A 3 13.83 15.06 -23.89
N GLY A 4 14.29 14.35 -24.92
CA GLY A 4 13.60 14.21 -26.20
C GLY A 4 13.86 12.88 -26.89
N ILE A 5 13.37 12.78 -28.12
CA ILE A 5 13.33 11.55 -28.94
C ILE A 5 14.54 11.45 -29.88
N GLY A 6 15.31 12.54 -30.01
CA GLY A 6 16.50 12.63 -30.88
C GLY A 6 17.80 12.46 -30.11
N ASP A 7 18.89 12.96 -30.70
CA ASP A 7 20.25 12.95 -30.12
C ASP A 7 20.45 14.01 -29.01
N ASP A 8 19.39 14.29 -28.23
CA ASP A 8 19.48 15.24 -27.14
C ASP A 8 20.44 14.70 -26.07
N PRO A 9 21.35 15.54 -25.53
CA PRO A 9 22.23 15.10 -24.46
C PRO A 9 21.43 14.77 -23.19
N VAL A 10 22.04 13.99 -22.31
CA VAL A 10 21.48 13.76 -20.97
C VAL A 10 21.31 15.11 -20.27
N LEU A 11 20.10 15.36 -19.81
CA LEU A 11 19.74 16.49 -18.99
C LEU A 11 19.75 16.10 -17.52
N ASP A 12 20.45 16.89 -16.71
CA ASP A 12 20.37 16.88 -15.25
C ASP A 12 19.54 18.08 -14.78
N LEU A 13 18.55 17.83 -13.92
CA LEU A 13 17.63 18.83 -13.42
C LEU A 13 17.54 18.75 -11.91
N ARG A 14 17.72 19.91 -11.27
CA ARG A 14 17.44 20.06 -9.86
C ARG A 14 15.94 20.26 -9.66
N VAL A 15 15.33 19.31 -8.94
CA VAL A 15 13.92 19.37 -8.56
C VAL A 15 13.78 19.41 -7.04
N SER A 16 12.67 19.97 -6.58
CA SER A 16 12.23 19.89 -5.18
C SER A 16 11.03 18.94 -5.07
N VAL A 17 10.84 18.34 -3.89
CA VAL A 17 9.66 17.54 -3.55
C VAL A 17 8.79 18.36 -2.60
N PRO A 18 7.81 19.14 -3.11
CA PRO A 18 6.98 20.00 -2.27
C PRO A 18 5.93 19.23 -1.46
N GLY A 19 5.61 17.99 -1.84
CA GLY A 19 4.60 17.18 -1.16
C GLY A 19 4.46 15.79 -1.76
N PHE A 20 3.40 15.09 -1.36
CA PHE A 20 3.11 13.72 -1.76
C PHE A 20 1.70 13.61 -2.34
N ILE A 21 1.52 12.63 -3.23
CA ILE A 21 0.19 12.22 -3.67
C ILE A 21 -0.12 10.86 -3.06
N ALA A 22 -1.27 10.80 -2.40
CA ALA A 22 -1.79 9.61 -1.74
C ALA A 22 -2.78 8.89 -2.65
N GLU A 23 -2.70 7.55 -2.67
CA GLU A 23 -3.63 6.68 -3.41
C GLU A 23 -3.74 5.31 -2.73
N PRO A 24 -4.83 4.54 -2.93
CA PRO A 24 -4.98 3.21 -2.35
C PRO A 24 -3.81 2.25 -2.63
N SER A 25 -3.14 2.37 -3.79
CA SER A 25 -2.05 1.45 -4.19
C SER A 25 -0.77 1.57 -3.37
N GLY A 26 -0.49 2.74 -2.78
CA GLY A 26 0.79 3.04 -2.12
C GLY A 26 0.66 3.88 -0.84
N GLY A 27 -0.57 4.13 -0.37
CA GLY A 27 -0.84 4.92 0.83
C GLY A 27 -0.52 6.40 0.64
N GLU A 28 -0.07 7.08 1.70
CA GLU A 28 0.16 8.52 1.70
C GLU A 28 1.26 9.00 0.75
N LYS A 29 2.18 8.11 0.37
CA LYS A 29 3.36 8.41 -0.46
C LYS A 29 3.37 7.61 -1.76
N SER A 30 2.20 7.35 -2.35
CA SER A 30 2.07 6.68 -3.64
C SER A 30 2.87 7.36 -4.75
N TRP A 31 2.99 8.69 -4.68
CA TRP A 31 3.84 9.48 -5.57
C TRP A 31 4.58 10.59 -4.82
N PHE A 32 5.79 10.91 -5.29
CA PHE A 32 6.47 12.15 -4.90
C PHE A 32 6.10 13.24 -5.89
N LYS A 33 5.59 14.36 -5.39
CA LYS A 33 5.39 15.52 -6.24
C LYS A 33 6.74 16.13 -6.58
N ILE A 34 6.94 16.57 -7.82
CA ILE A 34 8.14 17.32 -8.19
C ILE A 34 7.79 18.71 -8.71
N ALA A 35 8.64 19.67 -8.35
CA ALA A 35 8.66 21.01 -8.91
C ALA A 35 10.08 21.31 -9.39
N VAL A 36 10.20 21.68 -10.66
CA VAL A 36 11.48 22.07 -11.26
C VAL A 36 11.84 23.48 -10.77
N GLY A 37 13.09 23.68 -10.37
CA GLY A 37 13.56 24.97 -9.88
C GLY A 37 13.45 26.08 -10.93
N THR A 38 13.24 27.31 -10.48
CA THR A 38 13.22 28.52 -11.34
C THR A 38 14.58 28.85 -11.94
N ASP A 39 15.64 28.20 -11.45
CA ASP A 39 17.02 28.26 -11.93
C ASP A 39 17.30 27.28 -13.09
N SER A 40 16.30 26.50 -13.51
CA SER A 40 16.42 25.57 -14.63
C SER A 40 15.89 26.17 -15.95
N ASP A 41 16.67 26.04 -17.02
CA ASP A 41 16.27 26.48 -18.37
C ASP A 41 15.17 25.60 -18.98
N ALA A 42 14.91 24.42 -18.40
CA ALA A 42 13.98 23.43 -18.95
C ALA A 42 12.50 23.73 -18.69
N GLY A 43 12.16 24.53 -17.66
CA GLY A 43 10.79 24.95 -17.32
C GLY A 43 9.82 23.85 -16.87
N SER A 44 9.95 22.62 -17.38
CA SER A 44 9.19 21.42 -17.02
C SER A 44 9.92 20.15 -17.49
N ILE A 45 9.56 18.99 -16.94
CA ILE A 45 10.01 17.70 -17.47
C ILE A 45 8.96 17.25 -18.49
N THR A 46 9.38 16.99 -19.72
CA THR A 46 8.49 16.59 -20.82
C THR A 46 8.14 15.10 -20.73
N GLY A 47 6.99 14.70 -21.26
CA GLY A 47 6.55 13.30 -21.26
C GLY A 47 7.37 12.38 -22.16
N ILE A 48 8.09 12.98 -23.11
CA ILE A 48 9.08 12.32 -23.96
C ILE A 48 10.39 12.06 -23.24
N THR A 49 10.56 12.56 -22.01
CA THR A 49 11.77 12.31 -21.24
C THR A 49 11.89 10.81 -21.00
N SER A 50 12.89 10.19 -21.63
CA SER A 50 13.13 8.75 -21.55
C SER A 50 14.40 8.48 -20.76
N GLY A 51 14.35 7.42 -19.93
CA GLY A 51 15.45 7.06 -19.05
C GLY A 51 15.75 8.11 -17.97
N GLY A 52 16.09 7.64 -16.77
CA GLY A 52 16.48 8.51 -15.68
C GLY A 52 15.86 8.12 -14.35
N GLY A 53 16.56 8.51 -13.28
CA GLY A 53 16.09 8.38 -11.91
C GLY A 53 16.19 9.72 -11.22
N ALA A 54 15.37 9.91 -10.21
CA ALA A 54 15.56 10.98 -9.24
C ALA A 54 16.50 10.47 -8.15
N TYR A 55 17.60 11.18 -7.93
CA TYR A 55 18.60 10.84 -6.94
C TYR A 55 18.66 11.91 -5.85
N ASN A 56 18.82 11.49 -4.60
CA ASN A 56 19.06 12.44 -3.51
C ASN A 56 20.51 12.94 -3.50
N ARG A 57 20.85 13.85 -2.58
CA ARG A 57 22.20 14.44 -2.47
C ARG A 57 23.31 13.41 -2.17
N SER A 58 22.95 12.23 -1.67
CA SER A 58 23.87 11.11 -1.43
C SER A 58 23.98 10.16 -2.63
N GLY A 59 23.38 10.50 -3.78
CA GLY A 59 23.38 9.64 -4.97
C GLY A 59 22.44 8.43 -4.88
N LYS A 60 21.56 8.35 -3.88
CA LYS A 60 20.61 7.24 -3.75
C LYS A 60 19.40 7.49 -4.64
N LEU A 61 18.99 6.48 -5.41
CA LEU A 61 17.76 6.52 -6.22
C LEU A 61 16.54 6.58 -5.28
N VAL A 62 15.75 7.65 -5.38
CA VAL A 62 14.55 7.85 -4.56
C VAL A 62 13.25 7.64 -5.34
N GLY A 63 13.25 7.86 -6.65
CA GLY A 63 12.07 7.66 -7.47
C GLY A 63 12.35 7.65 -8.97
N ILE A 64 11.35 7.21 -9.72
CA ILE A 64 11.40 7.11 -11.18
C ILE A 64 10.38 8.11 -11.77
N PRO A 65 10.80 9.06 -12.62
CA PRO A 65 9.88 9.89 -13.38
C PRO A 65 8.90 9.01 -14.14
N THR A 66 7.60 9.23 -13.90
CA THR A 66 6.55 8.33 -14.42
C THR A 66 5.46 9.14 -15.09
N THR A 67 5.13 8.76 -16.32
CA THR A 67 3.96 9.23 -17.04
C THR A 67 3.45 8.11 -17.93
N ALA A 68 2.18 8.15 -18.28
CA ALA A 68 1.55 7.26 -19.25
C ALA A 68 1.16 8.06 -20.49
N PRO A 69 1.47 7.58 -21.71
CA PRO A 69 1.06 8.25 -22.93
C PRO A 69 -0.46 8.10 -23.14
N ILE A 70 -1.12 9.20 -23.48
CA ILE A 70 -2.57 9.20 -23.78
C ILE A 70 -2.78 8.86 -25.26
N THR A 71 -3.53 7.81 -25.58
CA THR A 71 -3.77 7.38 -26.96
C THR A 71 -4.68 8.37 -27.74
N ARG A 72 -4.27 8.67 -28.98
CA ARG A 72 -4.89 9.32 -30.17
C ARG A 72 -6.00 10.40 -30.08
N THR A 73 -6.70 10.63 -28.98
CA THR A 73 -7.96 11.42 -29.00
C THR A 73 -7.95 12.72 -28.20
N ALA A 74 -6.87 13.05 -27.49
CA ALA A 74 -6.81 14.28 -26.70
C ALA A 74 -5.91 15.32 -27.38
N ALA A 75 -6.39 16.57 -27.47
CA ALA A 75 -5.63 17.72 -27.98
C ALA A 75 -4.37 18.06 -27.14
N VAL A 76 -4.11 17.31 -26.07
CA VAL A 76 -3.06 17.51 -25.08
C VAL A 76 -1.86 16.57 -25.27
N SER A 77 -1.96 15.54 -26.14
CA SER A 77 -0.81 14.68 -26.48
C SER A 77 -0.26 15.04 -27.86
N GLU A 78 1.01 15.44 -27.91
CA GLU A 78 1.72 15.47 -29.19
C GLU A 78 1.82 14.03 -29.70
N CYS A 79 1.04 13.71 -30.73
CA CYS A 79 1.13 12.42 -31.38
C CYS A 79 2.13 12.57 -32.54
N ARG A 80 3.19 11.75 -32.55
CA ARG A 80 4.17 11.71 -33.63
C ARG A 80 4.36 10.29 -34.16
N VAL A 81 4.51 10.18 -35.46
CA VAL A 81 5.03 8.97 -36.10
C VAL A 81 6.55 9.06 -36.07
N ILE A 82 7.19 8.21 -35.27
CA ILE A 82 8.64 8.21 -35.06
C ILE A 82 9.29 6.84 -35.25
N GLN A 83 8.50 5.79 -35.44
CA GLN A 83 9.00 4.44 -35.71
C GLN A 83 8.08 3.75 -36.73
N ASP A 84 8.68 2.82 -37.47
CA ASP A 84 7.98 1.93 -38.40
C ASP A 84 7.27 0.84 -37.58
N THR A 85 6.02 1.12 -37.24
CA THR A 85 5.15 0.28 -36.41
C THR A 85 4.42 -0.80 -37.20
N ASN A 86 4.35 -0.66 -38.51
CA ASN A 86 3.73 -1.65 -39.40
C ASN A 86 4.77 -2.53 -40.11
N SER A 87 6.07 -2.27 -39.86
CA SER A 87 7.23 -2.99 -40.39
C SER A 87 7.33 -2.97 -41.92
N ASP A 88 6.92 -1.87 -42.56
CA ASP A 88 6.98 -1.66 -44.01
C ASP A 88 8.31 -1.06 -44.51
N GLY A 89 9.21 -0.74 -43.57
CA GLY A 89 10.52 -0.13 -43.81
C GLY A 89 10.50 1.40 -43.92
N LEU A 90 9.34 2.05 -43.75
CA LEU A 90 9.17 3.50 -43.94
C LEU A 90 8.41 4.12 -42.77
N VAL A 91 9.05 5.03 -42.04
CA VAL A 91 8.38 5.86 -41.03
C VAL A 91 7.46 6.89 -41.72
N ASN A 92 6.15 6.65 -41.77
CA ASN A 92 5.19 7.46 -42.53
C ASN A 92 3.76 7.48 -41.92
N GLN A 93 2.82 8.21 -42.51
CA GLN A 93 1.47 8.37 -41.94
C GLN A 93 0.64 7.08 -41.79
N ASN A 94 1.08 5.97 -42.42
CA ASN A 94 0.48 4.64 -42.26
C ASN A 94 0.94 3.93 -40.98
N ASP A 95 1.88 4.50 -40.24
CA ASP A 95 2.29 4.01 -38.93
C ASP A 95 1.33 4.42 -37.81
N ASN A 96 1.24 3.54 -36.83
CA ASN A 96 0.66 3.85 -35.53
C ASN A 96 1.42 4.98 -34.87
N CYS A 97 0.72 6.10 -34.74
CA CYS A 97 1.23 7.26 -34.04
C CYS A 97 1.52 6.94 -32.56
N ILE A 98 2.71 7.30 -32.09
CA ILE A 98 3.13 7.16 -30.69
C ILE A 98 2.76 8.43 -29.94
N PRO A 99 1.96 8.35 -28.86
CA PRO A 99 1.68 9.51 -28.04
C PRO A 99 2.88 9.84 -27.16
N LEU A 100 3.30 11.11 -27.19
CA LEU A 100 4.55 11.57 -26.58
C LEU A 100 4.43 11.98 -25.10
N GLY A 101 3.27 11.78 -24.47
CA GLY A 101 3.05 12.08 -23.05
C GLY A 101 3.01 13.59 -22.72
N GLY A 102 2.25 13.96 -21.69
CA GLY A 102 2.20 15.33 -21.16
C GLY A 102 3.41 15.65 -20.27
N THR A 103 3.41 16.76 -19.55
CA THR A 103 4.50 17.08 -18.60
C THR A 103 4.54 16.10 -17.43
N ILE A 104 5.73 15.62 -17.07
CA ILE A 104 5.96 14.79 -15.89
C ILE A 104 6.07 15.69 -14.66
N ASN A 105 5.21 15.46 -13.67
CA ASN A 105 5.21 16.24 -12.44
C ASN A 105 5.16 15.37 -11.16
N VAL A 106 5.37 14.06 -11.32
CA VAL A 106 5.44 13.08 -10.23
C VAL A 106 6.55 12.05 -10.47
N LEU A 107 7.01 11.46 -9.38
CA LEU A 107 7.90 10.30 -9.37
C LEU A 107 7.20 9.14 -8.68
N ARG A 108 7.32 7.92 -9.23
CA ARG A 108 7.00 6.72 -8.49
C ARG A 108 8.14 6.42 -7.51
N PRO A 109 7.87 6.18 -6.21
CA PRO A 109 8.93 5.85 -5.25
C PRO A 109 9.72 4.62 -5.70
N ALA A 110 11.04 4.66 -5.57
CA ALA A 110 11.91 3.55 -5.96
C ALA A 110 11.61 2.27 -5.15
N ASN A 111 11.19 2.43 -3.89
CA ASN A 111 10.81 1.33 -3.01
C ASN A 111 9.60 0.53 -3.53
N SER A 112 8.76 1.09 -4.41
CA SER A 112 7.68 0.34 -5.05
C SER A 112 8.19 -0.80 -5.94
N ALA A 113 9.44 -0.73 -6.42
CA ALA A 113 10.08 -1.80 -7.18
C ALA A 113 10.81 -2.84 -6.30
N ALA A 114 10.88 -2.62 -4.98
CA ALA A 114 11.65 -3.49 -4.08
C ALA A 114 11.23 -4.97 -4.16
N PRO A 115 9.93 -5.33 -4.22
CA PRO A 115 9.53 -6.72 -4.41
C PRO A 115 10.07 -7.32 -5.70
N LEU A 116 9.97 -6.59 -6.82
CA LEU A 116 10.44 -7.05 -8.13
C LEU A 116 11.97 -7.26 -8.14
N LEU A 117 12.72 -6.31 -7.57
CA LEU A 117 14.17 -6.41 -7.45
C LEU A 117 14.57 -7.59 -6.56
N ARG A 118 13.84 -7.80 -5.45
CA ARG A 118 14.07 -8.92 -4.55
C ARG A 118 13.80 -10.25 -5.24
N SER A 119 12.66 -10.38 -5.93
CA SER A 119 12.31 -11.57 -6.72
C SER A 119 13.39 -11.87 -7.75
N ALA A 120 13.83 -10.86 -8.51
CA ALA A 120 14.86 -11.01 -9.53
C ALA A 120 16.23 -11.41 -8.94
N SER A 121 16.63 -10.79 -7.82
CA SER A 121 17.91 -11.10 -7.15
C SER A 121 17.99 -12.55 -6.65
N LEU A 122 16.84 -13.13 -6.31
CA LEU A 122 16.71 -14.51 -5.85
C LEU A 122 16.24 -15.46 -6.96
N ALA A 123 16.04 -14.95 -8.17
CA ALA A 123 15.43 -15.65 -9.30
C ALA A 123 14.12 -16.39 -8.95
N LEU A 124 13.34 -15.85 -8.01
CA LEU A 124 12.07 -16.44 -7.58
C LEU A 124 10.97 -16.10 -8.58
N ASN A 125 10.12 -17.09 -8.87
CA ASN A 125 8.91 -16.93 -9.67
C ASN A 125 7.69 -17.55 -8.96
N VAL A 126 6.60 -16.80 -8.91
CA VAL A 126 5.33 -17.21 -8.28
C VAL A 126 4.26 -17.35 -9.37
N THR A 127 3.68 -18.54 -9.49
CA THR A 127 2.65 -18.85 -10.46
C THR A 127 1.40 -19.38 -9.77
N SER A 128 0.25 -18.74 -9.98
CA SER A 128 -1.04 -19.26 -9.53
C SER A 128 -1.56 -20.29 -10.54
N ILE A 129 -1.59 -21.56 -10.15
CA ILE A 129 -1.90 -22.69 -11.04
C ILE A 129 -3.41 -22.84 -11.28
N THR A 130 -4.20 -22.62 -10.24
CA THR A 130 -5.67 -22.78 -10.27
C THR A 130 -6.39 -21.42 -10.29
N GLU A 131 -5.70 -20.35 -10.71
CA GLU A 131 -6.33 -19.06 -10.94
C GLU A 131 -7.34 -19.19 -12.09
N GLY A 132 -8.59 -18.83 -11.82
CA GLY A 132 -9.66 -18.84 -12.80
C GLY A 132 -9.36 -17.84 -13.91
N ILE A 133 -9.61 -18.24 -15.15
CA ILE A 133 -9.47 -17.34 -16.30
C ILE A 133 -10.60 -16.30 -16.20
N GLY A 134 -10.22 -15.05 -15.97
CA GLY A 134 -11.14 -13.91 -16.03
C GLY A 134 -11.66 -13.73 -17.45
N ASN A 135 -12.79 -14.33 -17.78
CA ASN A 135 -13.37 -14.29 -19.13
C ASN A 135 -14.13 -12.99 -19.45
N ARG A 136 -14.15 -12.00 -18.54
CA ARG A 136 -14.78 -10.71 -18.83
C ARG A 136 -13.78 -9.77 -19.50
N GLN A 137 -13.81 -9.73 -20.82
CA GLN A 137 -13.33 -8.53 -21.50
C GLN A 137 -14.27 -7.39 -21.16
N ILE A 138 -13.73 -6.33 -20.56
CA ILE A 138 -14.45 -5.07 -20.40
C ILE A 138 -14.50 -4.40 -21.77
N ILE A 139 -15.70 -4.36 -22.35
CA ILE A 139 -15.95 -3.74 -23.67
C ILE A 139 -16.60 -2.36 -23.49
N ASP A 140 -17.30 -2.16 -22.38
CA ASP A 140 -17.93 -0.89 -22.05
C ASP A 140 -16.87 0.20 -21.77
N PRO A 141 -17.13 1.46 -22.14
CA PRO A 141 -16.21 2.55 -21.85
C PRO A 141 -16.06 2.79 -20.34
N PRO A 142 -14.89 3.27 -19.87
CA PRO A 142 -14.70 3.71 -18.50
C PRO A 142 -15.72 4.76 -18.06
N ARG A 143 -16.19 4.69 -16.82
CA ARG A 143 -17.13 5.66 -16.24
C ARG A 143 -16.70 6.13 -14.86
N ILE A 144 -16.92 7.42 -14.61
CA ILE A 144 -16.76 8.06 -13.31
C ILE A 144 -18.09 8.74 -12.94
N PRO A 145 -18.98 8.09 -12.16
CA PRO A 145 -20.31 8.61 -11.88
C PRO A 145 -20.32 9.94 -11.12
N GLY A 146 -19.31 10.21 -10.29
CA GLY A 146 -19.26 11.40 -9.47
C GLY A 146 -17.91 11.59 -8.78
N LEU A 147 -17.69 12.82 -8.35
CA LEU A 147 -16.50 13.28 -7.65
C LEU A 147 -16.92 13.95 -6.34
N PHE A 148 -16.20 13.73 -5.25
CA PHE A 148 -16.44 14.41 -3.98
C PHE A 148 -15.14 14.52 -3.17
N PHE A 149 -15.16 15.32 -2.10
CA PHE A 149 -13.96 15.57 -1.30
C PHE A 149 -14.05 15.01 0.11
N ALA A 150 -12.89 14.66 0.66
CA ALA A 150 -12.70 14.38 2.07
C ALA A 150 -11.40 15.04 2.58
N SER A 151 -11.33 15.31 3.88
CA SER A 151 -10.13 15.84 4.53
C SER A 151 -9.16 14.74 4.99
N SER A 152 -9.66 13.52 5.16
CA SER A 152 -8.87 12.37 5.58
C SER A 152 -9.45 11.06 5.03
N VAL A 153 -8.60 10.04 5.02
CA VAL A 153 -8.92 8.68 4.57
C VAL A 153 -8.55 7.68 5.67
N SER A 154 -9.38 6.67 5.86
CA SER A 154 -9.10 5.51 6.72
C SER A 154 -9.52 4.25 5.99
N ASN A 155 -8.65 3.24 5.89
CA ASN A 155 -8.90 2.00 5.14
C ASN A 155 -9.48 2.23 3.73
N ASN A 156 -8.91 3.18 2.98
CA ASN A 156 -9.39 3.60 1.65
C ASN A 156 -10.82 4.17 1.59
N THR A 157 -11.42 4.48 2.73
CA THR A 157 -12.73 5.13 2.83
C THR A 157 -12.60 6.58 3.31
N PRO A 158 -13.45 7.51 2.82
CA PRO A 158 -13.44 8.89 3.26
C PRO A 158 -13.94 9.00 4.71
N SER A 159 -13.30 9.86 5.52
CA SER A 159 -13.78 10.11 6.89
C SER A 159 -15.15 10.79 6.93
N SER A 160 -15.41 11.64 5.94
CA SER A 160 -16.62 12.44 5.74
C SER A 160 -16.57 13.10 4.37
N VAL A 161 -17.73 13.44 3.80
CA VAL A 161 -17.79 14.27 2.59
C VAL A 161 -17.80 15.75 2.97
N ILE A 162 -16.95 16.54 2.32
CA ILE A 162 -16.78 17.97 2.60
C ILE A 162 -16.94 18.82 1.34
N SER A 163 -17.36 20.07 1.54
CA SER A 163 -17.44 21.10 0.49
C SER A 163 -16.55 22.32 0.77
N SER A 164 -15.88 22.35 1.92
CA SER A 164 -14.95 23.41 2.32
C SER A 164 -13.89 22.91 3.30
N LEU A 165 -12.72 23.52 3.29
CA LEU A 165 -11.64 23.30 4.26
C LEU A 165 -11.20 24.63 4.89
N PRO A 166 -10.85 24.65 6.20
CA PRO A 166 -10.31 25.86 6.83
C PRO A 166 -8.89 26.19 6.33
N ALA A 167 -8.47 27.44 6.56
CA ALA A 167 -7.11 27.87 6.29
C ALA A 167 -6.09 27.04 7.10
N GLY A 168 -4.94 26.74 6.48
CA GLY A 168 -3.90 25.93 7.12
C GLY A 168 -4.09 24.42 7.02
N SER A 169 -5.16 23.95 6.35
CA SER A 169 -5.34 22.52 6.06
C SER A 169 -4.14 21.95 5.29
N THR A 170 -3.75 20.71 5.60
CA THR A 170 -2.57 20.04 5.01
C THR A 170 -2.91 18.78 4.22
N SER A 171 -4.19 18.44 4.13
CA SER A 171 -4.68 17.26 3.42
C SER A 171 -6.01 17.54 2.72
N LEU A 172 -6.12 17.03 1.51
CA LEU A 172 -7.34 17.06 0.70
C LEU A 172 -7.34 15.86 -0.23
N TYR A 173 -8.45 15.12 -0.25
CA TYR A 173 -8.62 13.93 -1.06
C TYR A 173 -9.80 14.12 -2.00
N LEU A 174 -9.57 13.95 -3.29
CA LEU A 174 -10.63 13.80 -4.29
C LEU A 174 -10.97 12.31 -4.39
N PHE A 175 -12.19 11.94 -4.04
CA PHE A 175 -12.72 10.60 -4.18
C PHE A 175 -13.62 10.49 -5.40
N PHE A 176 -13.66 9.29 -5.97
CA PHE A 176 -14.54 8.98 -7.09
C PHE A 176 -14.82 7.49 -7.22
N ASP A 177 -16.05 7.16 -7.62
CA ASP A 177 -16.37 5.84 -8.11
C ASP A 177 -15.84 5.64 -9.51
N TYR A 178 -15.42 4.43 -9.82
CA TYR A 178 -15.02 4.04 -11.16
C TYR A 178 -15.70 2.73 -11.57
N GLU A 179 -15.93 2.61 -12.87
CA GLU A 179 -16.42 1.41 -13.52
C GLU A 179 -15.71 1.24 -14.87
N ASN A 180 -15.59 -0.02 -15.31
CA ASN A 180 -15.02 -0.41 -16.60
C ASN A 180 -13.59 0.10 -16.86
N MET A 181 -12.81 0.27 -15.80
CA MET A 181 -11.39 0.61 -15.91
C MET A 181 -10.55 -0.64 -16.18
N THR A 182 -9.46 -0.49 -16.95
CA THR A 182 -8.51 -1.57 -17.24
C THR A 182 -7.09 -1.11 -16.94
N PRO A 183 -6.09 -2.01 -16.84
CA PRO A 183 -4.69 -1.62 -16.72
C PRO A 183 -4.14 -0.76 -17.89
N GLU A 184 -4.83 -0.77 -19.04
CA GLU A 184 -4.53 0.09 -20.17
C GLU A 184 -5.14 1.49 -20.06
N THR A 185 -6.05 1.70 -19.12
CA THR A 185 -6.67 3.00 -18.91
C THR A 185 -5.65 3.98 -18.32
N VAL A 186 -5.60 5.18 -18.88
CA VAL A 186 -4.78 6.27 -18.40
C VAL A 186 -5.67 7.30 -17.73
N TYR A 187 -5.31 7.74 -16.53
CA TYR A 187 -6.01 8.81 -15.82
C TYR A 187 -5.07 9.96 -15.51
N GLU A 188 -5.64 11.16 -15.47
CA GLU A 188 -4.95 12.42 -15.20
C GLU A 188 -5.86 13.29 -14.35
N LEU A 189 -5.28 14.05 -13.42
CA LEU A 189 -6.01 15.03 -12.62
C LEU A 189 -5.44 16.41 -12.87
N LEU A 190 -6.27 17.33 -13.36
CA LEU A 190 -5.91 18.75 -13.44
C LEU A 190 -6.59 19.53 -12.34
N VAL A 191 -5.79 20.30 -11.60
CA VAL A 191 -6.28 21.19 -10.55
C VAL A 191 -6.01 22.64 -10.96
N THR A 192 -7.02 23.50 -10.79
CA THR A 192 -6.84 24.96 -10.84
C THR A 192 -7.21 25.58 -9.51
N ILE A 193 -6.54 26.68 -9.16
CA ILE A 193 -6.85 27.49 -7.97
C ILE A 193 -7.20 28.90 -8.47
N ARG A 194 -8.43 29.34 -8.22
CA ARG A 194 -9.00 30.59 -8.79
C ARG A 194 -8.86 30.65 -10.31
N GLY A 195 -9.04 29.52 -10.99
CA GLY A 195 -8.91 29.38 -12.44
C GLY A 195 -7.48 29.36 -12.99
N VAL A 196 -6.46 29.47 -12.13
CA VAL A 196 -5.04 29.35 -12.54
C VAL A 196 -4.60 27.90 -12.38
N PRO A 197 -4.00 27.25 -13.40
CA PRO A 197 -3.46 25.90 -13.26
C PRO A 197 -2.51 25.78 -12.07
N ALA A 198 -2.67 24.73 -11.28
CA ALA A 198 -1.88 24.47 -10.10
C ALA A 198 -1.17 23.10 -10.22
N PRO A 199 -0.10 22.99 -11.03
CA PRO A 199 0.57 21.72 -11.30
C PRO A 199 1.01 20.98 -10.05
N THR A 200 1.30 21.68 -8.95
CA THR A 200 1.65 21.13 -7.64
C THR A 200 0.55 20.22 -7.05
N PHE A 201 -0.71 20.44 -7.40
CA PHE A 201 -1.88 19.68 -6.93
C PHE A 201 -2.49 18.77 -8.02
N SER A 202 -2.05 18.92 -9.27
CA SER A 202 -2.41 18.04 -10.38
C SER A 202 -1.64 16.70 -10.32
N LEU A 203 -2.14 15.68 -11.01
CA LEU A 203 -1.46 14.41 -11.27
C LEU A 203 -1.28 14.27 -12.78
N SER A 204 -0.03 14.18 -13.25
CA SER A 204 0.23 13.90 -14.67
C SER A 204 -0.33 12.53 -15.08
N PRO A 205 -0.56 12.28 -16.38
CA PRO A 205 -1.15 11.03 -16.84
C PRO A 205 -0.40 9.80 -16.31
N VAL A 206 -1.12 8.85 -15.71
CA VAL A 206 -0.56 7.61 -15.17
C VAL A 206 -1.48 6.42 -15.48
N ARG A 207 -0.93 5.20 -15.45
CA ARG A 207 -1.69 3.97 -15.74
C ARG A 207 -2.55 3.56 -14.55
N TRP A 208 -3.74 3.09 -14.86
CA TRP A 208 -4.69 2.62 -13.87
C TRP A 208 -4.27 1.29 -13.24
N SER A 209 -4.45 1.18 -11.92
CA SER A 209 -4.14 -0.04 -11.17
C SER A 209 -5.21 -0.39 -10.12
N GLY A 210 -6.37 0.26 -10.15
CA GLY A 210 -7.45 0.05 -9.17
C GLY A 210 -8.38 -1.13 -9.47
N GLY A 211 -8.17 -1.86 -10.56
CA GLY A 211 -9.12 -2.90 -11.01
C GLY A 211 -10.32 -2.33 -11.75
N GLU A 212 -11.38 -3.11 -11.93
CA GLU A 212 -12.43 -2.77 -12.90
C GLU A 212 -13.47 -1.78 -12.41
N ARG A 213 -13.82 -1.88 -11.13
CA ARG A 213 -14.81 -1.04 -10.46
C ARG A 213 -14.47 -0.88 -8.98
N GLY A 214 -14.84 0.24 -8.38
CA GLY A 214 -14.41 0.53 -7.02
C GLY A 214 -14.62 1.97 -6.62
N LEU A 215 -14.08 2.31 -5.45
CA LEU A 215 -13.90 3.67 -4.98
C LEU A 215 -12.40 3.95 -4.98
N TRP A 216 -11.98 5.05 -5.58
CA TRP A 216 -10.60 5.49 -5.60
C TRP A 216 -10.48 6.87 -4.98
N TYR A 217 -9.25 7.25 -4.61
CA TYR A 217 -8.94 8.61 -4.23
C TYR A 217 -7.58 9.04 -4.75
N ILE A 218 -7.47 10.34 -5.02
CA ILE A 218 -6.21 11.04 -5.25
C ILE A 218 -6.11 12.10 -4.15
N GLY A 219 -5.18 11.90 -3.22
CA GLY A 219 -4.94 12.80 -2.09
C GLY A 219 -3.71 13.67 -2.29
N THR A 220 -3.75 14.92 -1.84
CA THR A 220 -2.54 15.72 -1.63
C THR A 220 -2.22 15.75 -0.15
N THR A 221 -0.99 15.43 0.22
CA THR A 221 -0.51 15.44 1.61
C THR A 221 0.88 16.09 1.73
N GLY A 222 1.26 16.44 2.96
CA GLY A 222 2.61 16.91 3.28
C GLY A 222 2.90 18.38 2.97
N GLN A 223 1.89 19.16 2.56
CA GLN A 223 2.01 20.61 2.35
C GLN A 223 0.73 21.35 2.74
N VAL A 224 0.87 22.60 3.18
CA VAL A 224 -0.28 23.48 3.46
C VAL A 224 -0.97 23.83 2.15
N LEU A 225 -2.28 23.64 2.08
CA LEU A 225 -3.09 24.07 0.94
C LEU A 225 -3.23 25.60 0.94
N PRO A 226 -2.84 26.30 -0.14
CA PRO A 226 -3.14 27.72 -0.30
C PRO A 226 -4.64 27.99 -0.19
N ASN A 227 -5.01 29.10 0.44
CA ASN A 227 -6.41 29.53 0.42
C ASN A 227 -6.84 29.83 -1.02
N GLY A 228 -8.06 29.47 -1.39
CA GLY A 228 -8.66 29.72 -2.69
C GLY A 228 -9.75 28.73 -3.05
N ASP A 229 -10.40 28.97 -4.18
CA ASP A 229 -11.36 28.03 -4.76
C ASP A 229 -10.63 27.08 -5.70
N TYR A 230 -10.69 25.80 -5.39
CA TYR A 230 -10.07 24.75 -6.17
C TYR A 230 -11.10 24.15 -7.12
N GLU A 231 -10.66 23.85 -8.33
CA GLU A 231 -11.41 23.07 -9.31
C GLU A 231 -10.58 21.87 -9.75
N PHE A 232 -11.14 20.67 -9.58
CA PHE A 232 -10.55 19.40 -9.91
C PHE A 232 -11.26 18.81 -11.14
N THR A 233 -10.51 18.59 -12.22
CA THR A 233 -11.01 17.93 -13.43
C THR A 233 -10.27 16.62 -13.65
N LEU A 234 -10.99 15.50 -13.56
CA LEU A 234 -10.46 14.16 -13.80
C LEU A 234 -10.63 13.79 -15.27
N PHE A 235 -9.54 13.37 -15.90
CA PHE A 235 -9.50 12.91 -17.28
C PHE A 235 -9.25 11.40 -17.33
N ILE A 236 -9.96 10.71 -18.21
CA ILE A 236 -9.76 9.30 -18.54
C ILE A 236 -9.48 9.20 -20.03
N ASN A 237 -8.34 8.60 -20.38
CA ASN A 237 -7.82 8.53 -21.74
C ASN A 237 -7.81 9.92 -22.43
N GLY A 238 -7.52 10.97 -21.64
CA GLY A 238 -7.44 12.37 -22.06
C GLY A 238 -8.77 13.07 -22.33
N LEU A 239 -9.90 12.44 -21.99
CA LEU A 239 -11.23 13.05 -22.05
C LEU A 239 -11.71 13.33 -20.63
N ALA A 240 -12.34 14.50 -20.40
CA ALA A 240 -12.93 14.82 -19.11
C ALA A 240 -14.00 13.76 -18.77
N ALA A 241 -13.80 13.04 -17.67
CA ALA A 241 -14.59 11.85 -17.34
C ALA A 241 -15.82 12.15 -16.49
N ALA A 242 -15.85 13.31 -15.85
CA ALA A 242 -16.95 13.80 -15.02
C ALA A 242 -16.99 15.33 -15.03
N ALA A 243 -18.08 15.90 -14.51
CA ALA A 243 -18.14 17.34 -14.25
C ALA A 243 -17.05 17.74 -13.22
N PRO A 244 -16.40 18.91 -13.37
CA PRO A 244 -15.38 19.36 -12.42
C PRO A 244 -15.92 19.46 -10.99
N ALA A 245 -15.16 18.97 -10.03
CA ALA A 245 -15.46 19.09 -8.61
C ALA A 245 -14.82 20.35 -8.03
N ARG A 246 -15.53 21.06 -7.15
CA ARG A 246 -15.05 22.31 -6.55
C ARG A 246 -15.06 22.27 -5.03
N ILE A 247 -14.04 22.87 -4.42
CA ILE A 247 -13.94 23.03 -2.97
C ILE A 247 -13.27 24.36 -2.63
N SER A 248 -13.80 25.06 -1.63
CA SER A 248 -13.19 26.29 -1.11
C SER A 248 -12.27 25.96 0.07
N VAL A 249 -11.02 26.44 0.01
CA VAL A 249 -10.05 26.34 1.09
C VAL A 249 -9.79 27.73 1.66
N GLY A 250 -9.97 27.89 2.96
CA GLY A 250 -9.72 29.15 3.67
C GLY A 250 -10.76 29.43 4.75
N GLY A 251 -10.60 30.58 5.42
CA GLY A 251 -11.48 30.97 6.52
C GLY A 251 -11.28 30.15 7.79
N VAL A 252 -12.18 30.34 8.74
CA VAL A 252 -12.23 29.58 10.00
C VAL A 252 -13.09 28.33 9.83
N ALA A 253 -12.83 27.30 10.63
CA ALA A 253 -13.67 26.12 10.64
C ALA A 253 -15.09 26.49 11.11
N GLU A 254 -16.10 26.18 10.29
CA GLU A 254 -17.50 26.39 10.63
C GLU A 254 -18.14 25.10 11.15
N PRO A 255 -18.94 25.16 12.23
CA PRO A 255 -19.67 24.01 12.74
C PRO A 255 -20.85 23.69 11.82
N LYS A 256 -20.61 22.85 10.80
CA LYS A 256 -21.63 22.34 9.89
C LYS A 256 -22.13 20.96 10.34
N PRO A 257 -23.41 20.62 10.11
CA PRO A 257 -23.92 19.26 10.28
C PRO A 257 -23.05 18.27 9.49
N SER A 258 -22.64 17.17 10.12
CA SER A 258 -21.81 16.17 9.44
C SER A 258 -22.07 14.76 9.97
N PHE A 259 -21.88 13.78 9.09
CA PHE A 259 -21.72 12.37 9.44
C PHE A 259 -20.29 11.94 9.17
N ARG A 260 -19.76 11.04 10.02
CA ARG A 260 -18.37 10.59 9.93
C ARG A 260 -18.22 9.12 10.27
N SER A 261 -17.20 8.53 9.64
CA SER A 261 -16.65 7.21 9.95
C SER A 261 -17.71 6.12 10.18
N PRO A 262 -18.51 5.73 9.16
CA PRO A 262 -19.36 4.56 9.29
C PRO A 262 -18.51 3.31 9.53
N GLU A 263 -18.78 2.61 10.62
CA GLU A 263 -18.15 1.35 11.01
C GLU A 263 -19.18 0.23 10.94
N PHE A 264 -18.81 -0.89 10.32
CA PHE A 264 -19.75 -1.98 10.06
C PHE A 264 -19.51 -3.21 10.94
N ALA A 265 -20.61 -3.89 11.23
CA ALA A 265 -20.65 -5.20 11.88
C ALA A 265 -21.79 -6.04 11.30
N ILE A 266 -21.73 -7.35 11.46
CA ILE A 266 -22.84 -8.26 11.16
C ILE A 266 -23.56 -8.61 12.45
N ILE A 267 -24.87 -8.48 12.47
CA ILE A 267 -25.70 -8.92 13.59
C ILE A 267 -26.41 -10.21 13.19
N GLU A 268 -26.28 -11.23 14.03
CA GLU A 268 -27.05 -12.47 13.95
C GLU A 268 -27.43 -12.91 15.36
N ASP A 269 -28.64 -13.43 15.57
CA ASP A 269 -29.08 -13.94 16.88
C ASP A 269 -28.87 -12.93 18.03
N ASN A 270 -29.05 -11.64 17.75
CA ASN A 270 -28.79 -10.49 18.64
C ASN A 270 -27.32 -10.34 19.11
N GLN A 271 -26.37 -10.96 18.41
CA GLN A 271 -24.93 -10.82 18.65
C GLN A 271 -24.25 -10.15 17.44
N ALA A 272 -23.35 -9.22 17.72
CA ALA A 272 -22.53 -8.56 16.70
C ALA A 272 -21.24 -9.35 16.46
N PHE A 273 -20.92 -9.58 15.19
CA PHE A 273 -19.74 -10.28 14.70
C PHE A 273 -18.99 -9.42 13.68
N GLY A 274 -17.66 -9.47 13.76
CA GLY A 274 -16.80 -8.66 12.92
C GLY A 274 -16.86 -7.17 13.25
N SER A 275 -15.76 -6.48 13.00
CA SER A 275 -15.69 -5.02 13.04
C SER A 275 -14.78 -4.55 11.92
N GLY A 276 -15.29 -3.70 11.03
CA GLY A 276 -14.49 -3.10 9.95
C GLY A 276 -15.13 -3.28 8.58
N TYR A 277 -14.29 -3.44 7.57
CA TYR A 277 -14.70 -3.37 6.16
C TYR A 277 -14.71 -4.72 5.44
N VAL A 278 -14.32 -5.80 6.13
CA VAL A 278 -14.48 -7.18 5.63
C VAL A 278 -15.23 -7.97 6.68
N LEU A 279 -16.42 -8.43 6.34
CA LEU A 279 -17.36 -9.06 7.27
C LEU A 279 -17.79 -10.44 6.76
N GLY A 280 -18.12 -11.33 7.68
CA GLY A 280 -18.64 -12.66 7.35
C GLY A 280 -20.07 -12.61 6.81
N THR A 281 -20.53 -13.71 6.22
CA THR A 281 -21.93 -13.86 5.80
C THR A 281 -22.91 -13.70 6.97
N GLY A 282 -24.05 -13.04 6.75
CA GLY A 282 -25.11 -12.97 7.77
C GLY A 282 -26.36 -12.24 7.34
N THR A 283 -27.33 -12.10 8.26
CA THR A 283 -28.66 -11.60 7.93
C THR A 283 -28.80 -10.09 8.10
N ILE A 284 -28.09 -9.48 9.05
CA ILE A 284 -28.17 -8.04 9.31
C ILE A 284 -26.77 -7.43 9.21
N ALA A 285 -26.60 -6.46 8.32
CA ALA A 285 -25.46 -5.55 8.34
C ALA A 285 -25.86 -4.31 9.15
N SER A 286 -25.07 -3.96 10.16
CA SER A 286 -25.27 -2.77 10.97
C SER A 286 -24.11 -1.81 10.74
N ALA A 287 -24.42 -0.52 10.64
CA ALA A 287 -23.45 0.55 10.52
C ALA A 287 -23.67 1.58 11.63
N ARG A 288 -22.63 1.79 12.44
CA ARG A 288 -22.59 2.86 13.44
C ARG A 288 -21.79 4.01 12.89
N PHE A 289 -22.29 5.23 13.01
CA PHE A 289 -21.59 6.44 12.56
C PHE A 289 -21.68 7.55 13.59
N ILE A 290 -20.74 8.49 13.54
CA ILE A 290 -20.71 9.68 14.39
C ILE A 290 -21.41 10.82 13.67
N TYR A 291 -22.22 11.59 14.40
CA TYR A 291 -22.83 12.82 13.90
C TYR A 291 -22.42 14.02 14.75
N ASN A 292 -22.27 15.17 14.09
CA ASN A 292 -21.94 16.43 14.74
C ASN A 292 -22.77 17.58 14.22
N ASN A 293 -23.05 18.57 15.09
CA ASN A 293 -23.81 19.77 14.80
C ASN A 293 -25.17 19.52 14.11
N MET A 294 -25.81 18.39 14.40
CA MET A 294 -27.14 18.09 13.87
C MET A 294 -28.22 18.89 14.60
N THR A 295 -29.33 19.17 13.93
CA THR A 295 -30.48 19.85 14.54
C THR A 295 -31.74 19.07 14.25
N ASP A 296 -32.62 18.95 15.24
CA ASP A 296 -33.91 18.29 15.03
C ASP A 296 -34.70 18.97 13.89
N GLY A 297 -35.37 18.15 13.08
CA GLY A 297 -36.07 18.58 11.86
C GLY A 297 -35.21 18.62 10.60
N LEU A 298 -33.88 18.50 10.70
CA LEU A 298 -32.99 18.50 9.53
C LEU A 298 -33.24 17.24 8.66
N PRO A 299 -33.52 17.36 7.35
CA PRO A 299 -33.71 16.21 6.49
C PRO A 299 -32.44 15.36 6.41
N TRP A 300 -32.58 14.04 6.51
CA TRP A 300 -31.48 13.10 6.31
C TRP A 300 -31.97 11.83 5.61
N ALA A 301 -31.03 11.09 5.00
CA ALA A 301 -31.34 9.81 4.39
C ALA A 301 -30.17 8.82 4.50
N GLN A 302 -30.50 7.54 4.44
CA GLN A 302 -29.56 6.44 4.19
C GLN A 302 -29.95 5.73 2.89
N ILE A 303 -28.95 5.23 2.16
CA ILE A 303 -29.14 4.38 1.00
C ILE A 303 -28.10 3.26 1.03
N TRP A 304 -28.55 2.02 0.86
CA TRP A 304 -27.66 0.86 0.75
C TRP A 304 -27.54 0.39 -0.69
N TYR A 305 -26.33 0.00 -1.07
CA TYR A 305 -26.03 -0.54 -2.39
C TYR A 305 -25.39 -1.92 -2.26
N TYR A 306 -25.64 -2.77 -3.24
CA TYR A 306 -24.98 -4.05 -3.44
C TYR A 306 -24.40 -4.11 -4.85
N ASN A 307 -23.09 -4.37 -4.96
CA ASN A 307 -22.33 -4.41 -6.20
C ASN A 307 -22.59 -3.21 -7.13
N GLY A 308 -22.70 -2.01 -6.54
CA GLY A 308 -22.91 -0.74 -7.25
C GLY A 308 -24.37 -0.43 -7.61
N ARG A 309 -25.33 -1.25 -7.19
CA ARG A 309 -26.76 -1.02 -7.43
C ARG A 309 -27.49 -0.77 -6.13
N GLU A 310 -28.34 0.26 -6.09
CA GLU A 310 -29.20 0.53 -4.94
C GLU A 310 -30.07 -0.70 -4.64
N LEU A 311 -30.10 -1.12 -3.38
CA LEU A 311 -30.93 -2.23 -2.93
C LEU A 311 -32.40 -1.76 -2.85
N PRO A 312 -33.33 -2.41 -3.56
CA PRO A 312 -34.74 -2.03 -3.51
C PRO A 312 -35.29 -2.06 -2.08
N GLY A 313 -35.92 -0.97 -1.65
CA GLY A 313 -36.51 -0.86 -0.31
C GLY A 313 -35.51 -0.61 0.83
N ALA A 314 -34.21 -0.50 0.56
CA ALA A 314 -33.19 -0.20 1.57
C ALA A 314 -32.92 1.31 1.75
N ARG A 315 -33.62 2.16 1.01
CA ARG A 315 -33.58 3.61 1.19
C ARG A 315 -34.50 4.02 2.34
N TYR A 316 -33.98 4.84 3.25
CA TYR A 316 -34.76 5.45 4.30
C TYR A 316 -34.51 6.96 4.31
N VAL A 317 -35.59 7.74 4.39
CA VAL A 317 -35.58 9.21 4.39
C VAL A 317 -36.42 9.67 5.57
N SER A 318 -35.87 10.59 6.37
CA SER A 318 -36.55 11.11 7.55
C SER A 318 -36.03 12.49 7.92
N THR A 319 -36.50 13.01 9.05
CA THR A 319 -35.92 14.20 9.70
C THR A 319 -35.19 13.78 10.95
N TRP A 320 -34.11 14.49 11.26
CA TRP A 320 -33.31 14.23 12.45
C TRP A 320 -34.14 14.49 13.71
N ALA A 321 -34.07 13.61 14.70
CA ALA A 321 -34.90 13.70 15.91
C ALA A 321 -34.25 13.02 17.13
N THR A 322 -32.93 13.14 17.29
CA THR A 322 -32.22 12.55 18.44
C THR A 322 -32.25 13.44 19.68
N GLY A 323 -32.64 14.73 19.54
CA GLY A 323 -32.61 15.71 20.61
C GLY A 323 -31.19 16.14 21.03
N LYS A 324 -30.15 15.72 20.29
CA LYS A 324 -28.75 16.03 20.54
C LYS A 324 -28.05 16.50 19.28
N ALA A 325 -27.18 17.50 19.41
CA ALA A 325 -26.38 18.00 18.30
C ALA A 325 -25.23 17.07 17.91
N ASP A 326 -24.67 16.34 18.87
CA ASP A 326 -23.53 15.45 18.70
C ASP A 326 -23.80 14.09 19.33
N GLY A 327 -23.31 13.03 18.69
CA GLY A 327 -23.47 11.67 19.19
C GLY A 327 -23.10 10.60 18.17
N ALA A 328 -23.61 9.40 18.40
CA ALA A 328 -23.51 8.28 17.47
C ALA A 328 -24.91 7.74 17.19
N GLU A 329 -25.15 7.29 15.96
CA GLU A 329 -26.39 6.67 15.55
C GLU A 329 -26.09 5.35 14.83
N THR A 330 -27.09 4.49 14.69
CA THR A 330 -26.94 3.19 14.04
C THR A 330 -28.04 2.95 13.03
N VAL A 331 -27.64 2.47 11.86
CA VAL A 331 -28.54 2.08 10.78
C VAL A 331 -28.25 0.64 10.39
N SER A 332 -29.25 -0.05 9.86
CA SER A 332 -29.09 -1.46 9.51
C SER A 332 -29.73 -1.77 8.17
N LEU A 333 -29.20 -2.82 7.54
CA LEU A 333 -29.72 -3.50 6.37
C LEU A 333 -29.99 -4.95 6.76
N GLU A 334 -31.23 -5.40 6.61
CA GLU A 334 -31.66 -6.76 6.97
C GLU A 334 -32.08 -7.55 5.73
N SER A 335 -31.70 -8.82 5.68
CA SER A 335 -32.12 -9.80 4.69
C SER A 335 -32.49 -11.12 5.36
N ALA A 336 -33.76 -11.50 5.25
CA ALA A 336 -34.28 -12.75 5.83
C ALA A 336 -33.63 -14.02 5.26
N THR A 337 -33.08 -13.95 4.04
CA THR A 337 -32.39 -15.07 3.37
C THR A 337 -30.87 -15.00 3.50
N GLY A 338 -30.35 -14.03 4.26
CA GLY A 338 -28.93 -13.71 4.32
C GLY A 338 -28.51 -12.69 3.27
N LEU A 339 -27.48 -11.93 3.59
CA LEU A 339 -26.81 -10.99 2.72
C LEU A 339 -25.82 -11.77 1.83
N PRO A 340 -25.97 -11.76 0.49
CA PRO A 340 -25.06 -12.47 -0.39
C PRO A 340 -23.63 -11.89 -0.32
N PRO A 341 -22.59 -12.70 -0.54
CA PRO A 341 -21.23 -12.19 -0.64
C PRO A 341 -21.06 -11.17 -1.75
N GLY A 342 -20.19 -10.19 -1.52
CA GLY A 342 -19.91 -9.11 -2.46
C GLY A 342 -19.67 -7.78 -1.78
N ARG A 343 -19.60 -6.73 -2.59
CA ARG A 343 -19.34 -5.37 -2.12
C ARG A 343 -20.63 -4.64 -1.82
N TYR A 344 -20.69 -4.04 -0.66
CA TYR A 344 -21.79 -3.21 -0.19
C TYR A 344 -21.31 -1.78 0.04
N ARG A 345 -22.25 -0.85 -0.06
CA ARG A 345 -22.04 0.56 0.31
C ARG A 345 -23.18 1.03 1.17
N LEU A 346 -22.85 1.83 2.17
CA LEU A 346 -23.79 2.75 2.82
C LEU A 346 -23.46 4.18 2.40
N GLU A 347 -24.47 4.91 1.96
CA GLU A 347 -24.42 6.36 1.78
C GLU A 347 -25.37 7.05 2.77
N LEU A 348 -24.89 8.13 3.37
CA LEU A 348 -25.62 8.96 4.33
C LEU A 348 -25.69 10.38 3.79
N TYR A 349 -26.89 10.96 3.83
CA TYR A 349 -27.20 12.27 3.27
C TYR A 349 -27.74 13.20 4.34
N ILE A 350 -27.38 14.48 4.24
CA ILE A 350 -27.94 15.58 5.03
C ILE A 350 -28.47 16.63 4.05
N ASP A 351 -29.74 17.00 4.19
CA ASP A 351 -30.41 17.98 3.32
C ASP A 351 -30.24 17.68 1.82
N GLY A 352 -30.27 16.40 1.46
CA GLY A 352 -30.08 15.92 0.08
C GLY A 352 -28.63 15.91 -0.43
N GLY A 353 -27.67 16.49 0.32
CA GLY A 353 -26.25 16.40 0.03
C GLY A 353 -25.62 15.14 0.62
N LEU A 354 -24.74 14.47 -0.13
CA LEU A 354 -23.96 13.35 0.37
C LEU A 354 -23.03 13.83 1.49
N ALA A 355 -23.19 13.27 2.69
CA ALA A 355 -22.49 13.70 3.90
C ALA A 355 -21.42 12.69 4.33
N SER A 356 -21.65 11.40 4.10
CA SER A 356 -20.68 10.33 4.36
C SER A 356 -21.01 9.10 3.52
N LEU A 357 -20.00 8.30 3.23
CA LEU A 357 -20.18 6.96 2.70
C LEU A 357 -19.06 6.04 3.17
N ALA A 358 -19.31 4.74 3.13
CA ALA A 358 -18.26 3.74 3.26
C ALA A 358 -18.65 2.45 2.54
N ASP A 359 -17.65 1.76 2.04
CA ASP A 359 -17.77 0.45 1.40
C ASP A 359 -17.33 -0.64 2.35
N PHE A 360 -17.95 -1.80 2.28
CA PHE A 360 -17.49 -3.01 2.95
C PHE A 360 -17.76 -4.24 2.09
N THR A 361 -17.00 -5.29 2.34
CA THR A 361 -17.08 -6.57 1.65
C THR A 361 -17.70 -7.60 2.59
N ILE A 362 -18.75 -8.28 2.14
CA ILE A 362 -19.23 -9.51 2.78
C ILE A 362 -18.56 -10.68 2.08
N ALA A 363 -17.77 -11.45 2.83
CA ALA A 363 -17.15 -12.68 2.36
C ALA A 363 -16.82 -13.62 3.54
N GLY A 364 -16.78 -14.92 3.26
CA GLY A 364 -16.39 -15.93 4.25
C GLY A 364 -17.45 -16.27 5.31
N ALA A 365 -17.11 -17.26 6.14
CA ALA A 365 -17.91 -17.62 7.30
C ALA A 365 -17.67 -16.66 8.47
N ARG A 366 -18.68 -16.50 9.33
CA ARG A 366 -18.53 -15.76 10.59
C ARG A 366 -17.69 -16.55 11.58
N GLU A 367 -16.53 -16.03 11.95
CA GLU A 367 -15.66 -16.66 12.94
C GLU A 367 -14.86 -15.61 13.73
N GLY A 368 -15.16 -15.42 15.01
CA GLY A 368 -14.44 -14.45 15.83
C GLY A 368 -14.52 -13.01 15.29
N ALA A 369 -13.39 -12.30 15.30
CA ALA A 369 -13.30 -10.89 14.92
C ALA A 369 -13.13 -10.65 13.41
N LEU A 370 -12.59 -11.61 12.67
CA LEU A 370 -12.33 -11.52 11.24
C LEU A 370 -12.99 -12.72 10.54
N PRO A 371 -13.65 -12.53 9.39
CA PRO A 371 -14.28 -13.66 8.71
C PRO A 371 -13.27 -14.70 8.27
N ARG A 372 -13.64 -15.97 8.38
CA ARG A 372 -12.87 -17.06 7.77
C ARG A 372 -13.15 -17.06 6.28
N ILE A 373 -12.24 -16.48 5.52
CA ILE A 373 -12.31 -16.41 4.05
C ILE A 373 -11.34 -17.41 3.44
N PHE A 374 -10.10 -17.40 3.92
CA PHE A 374 -9.08 -18.37 3.56
C PHE A 374 -8.82 -19.28 4.75
N SER A 375 -8.63 -20.57 4.51
CA SER A 375 -8.38 -21.54 5.57
C SER A 375 -7.51 -22.69 5.10
N GLU A 376 -7.03 -23.50 6.05
CA GLU A 376 -6.17 -24.66 5.79
C GLU A 376 -4.99 -24.36 4.85
N THR A 377 -4.42 -23.15 4.98
CA THR A 377 -3.23 -22.78 4.23
C THR A 377 -2.08 -23.66 4.67
N ARG A 378 -1.41 -24.28 3.72
CA ARG A 378 -0.30 -25.17 3.98
C ARG A 378 0.70 -25.14 2.85
N PHE A 379 1.95 -25.39 3.21
CA PHE A 379 3.01 -25.61 2.25
C PHE A 379 3.21 -27.09 1.98
N VAL A 380 3.52 -27.43 0.72
CA VAL A 380 3.75 -28.80 0.25
C VAL A 380 4.95 -28.81 -0.70
N ILE A 381 5.80 -29.81 -0.56
CA ILE A 381 6.84 -30.11 -1.55
C ILE A 381 6.37 -31.32 -2.38
N ALA A 382 6.38 -31.15 -3.69
CA ALA A 382 6.01 -32.19 -4.65
C ALA A 382 6.72 -31.95 -5.98
N ASP A 383 6.82 -33.00 -6.79
CA ASP A 383 7.48 -32.90 -8.10
C ASP A 383 6.52 -32.35 -9.18
N SER A 384 5.21 -32.49 -8.95
CA SER A 384 4.15 -32.03 -9.85
C SER A 384 2.92 -31.54 -9.10
N THR A 385 2.13 -30.70 -9.78
CA THR A 385 0.86 -30.15 -9.29
C THR A 385 -0.16 -31.24 -8.94
N ALA A 386 -0.18 -32.36 -9.68
CA ALA A 386 -1.13 -33.47 -9.46
C ALA A 386 -0.95 -34.16 -8.10
N GLU A 387 0.27 -34.17 -7.54
CA GLU A 387 0.57 -34.79 -6.25
C GLU A 387 0.29 -33.88 -5.05
N THR A 388 -0.01 -32.61 -5.27
CA THR A 388 -0.04 -31.60 -4.19
C THR A 388 -1.28 -31.69 -3.31
N ILE A 389 -2.47 -31.88 -3.91
CA ILE A 389 -3.77 -31.70 -3.25
C ILE A 389 -3.93 -32.63 -2.04
N GLY A 390 -3.44 -33.88 -2.13
CA GLY A 390 -3.56 -34.89 -1.08
C GLY A 390 -2.41 -34.93 -0.07
N LYS A 391 -1.35 -34.13 -0.23
CA LYS A 391 -0.19 -34.15 0.67
C LYS A 391 -0.44 -33.32 1.93
N PRO A 392 0.04 -33.79 3.10
CA PRO A 392 -0.03 -33.03 4.34
C PRO A 392 0.88 -31.80 4.26
N GLY A 393 0.52 -30.78 5.03
CA GLY A 393 1.31 -29.56 5.15
C GLY A 393 2.64 -29.80 5.86
N ILE A 394 3.65 -29.04 5.48
CA ILE A 394 4.95 -28.98 6.16
C ILE A 394 5.25 -27.54 6.59
N ASN A 395 5.98 -27.39 7.70
CA ASN A 395 6.40 -26.10 8.25
C ASN A 395 7.92 -25.89 8.20
N SER A 396 8.69 -26.95 7.89
CA SER A 396 10.12 -26.89 7.69
C SER A 396 10.58 -27.99 6.75
N PHE A 397 11.66 -27.73 6.01
CA PHE A 397 12.31 -28.72 5.17
C PHE A 397 13.78 -28.38 4.98
N THR A 398 14.66 -29.32 5.32
CA THR A 398 16.12 -29.05 5.44
C THR A 398 16.93 -29.51 4.24
N THR A 399 16.30 -30.16 3.26
CA THR A 399 16.98 -30.64 2.05
C THR A 399 16.66 -29.76 0.85
N ARG A 400 17.22 -30.10 -0.32
CA ARG A 400 17.07 -29.32 -1.55
C ARG A 400 15.61 -29.27 -1.99
N VAL A 401 15.12 -28.07 -2.29
CA VAL A 401 13.76 -27.84 -2.78
C VAL A 401 13.82 -27.14 -4.13
N GLU A 402 13.29 -27.78 -5.16
CA GLU A 402 13.15 -27.19 -6.50
C GLU A 402 11.83 -26.40 -6.61
N LYS A 403 10.76 -26.95 -6.02
CA LYS A 403 9.41 -26.38 -6.08
C LYS A 403 8.75 -26.41 -4.71
N LEU A 404 8.13 -25.29 -4.36
CA LEU A 404 7.31 -25.16 -3.17
C LEU A 404 5.89 -24.82 -3.62
N TYR A 405 4.90 -25.55 -3.12
CA TYR A 405 3.50 -25.25 -3.35
C TYR A 405 2.88 -24.68 -2.08
N ALA A 406 2.02 -23.67 -2.25
CA ALA A 406 1.07 -23.26 -1.21
C ALA A 406 -0.34 -23.65 -1.66
N LEU A 407 -1.08 -24.27 -0.74
CA LEU A 407 -2.46 -24.69 -0.93
C LEU A 407 -3.33 -24.08 0.14
N PHE A 408 -4.50 -23.57 -0.23
CA PHE A 408 -5.49 -23.09 0.73
C PHE A 408 -6.92 -23.31 0.22
N LYS A 409 -7.84 -23.40 1.18
CA LYS A 409 -9.29 -23.38 0.94
C LYS A 409 -9.80 -21.95 0.97
N TRP A 410 -10.90 -21.70 0.29
CA TRP A 410 -11.61 -20.44 0.32
C TRP A 410 -13.12 -20.64 0.42
N GLU A 411 -13.82 -19.68 1.01
CA GLU A 411 -15.27 -19.72 1.11
C GLU A 411 -15.93 -18.34 0.91
N SER A 412 -17.06 -18.33 0.21
CA SER A 412 -17.94 -17.17 0.08
C SER A 412 -17.26 -15.90 -0.45
N ILE A 413 -16.46 -16.00 -1.52
CA ILE A 413 -15.85 -14.83 -2.18
C ILE A 413 -16.59 -14.55 -3.50
N ALA A 414 -17.25 -13.40 -3.59
CA ALA A 414 -17.92 -13.01 -4.83
C ALA A 414 -16.92 -12.74 -5.97
N ALA A 415 -17.29 -13.12 -7.19
CA ALA A 415 -16.48 -12.83 -8.37
C ALA A 415 -16.22 -11.32 -8.54
N GLY A 416 -14.98 -10.97 -8.88
CA GLY A 416 -14.52 -9.59 -9.02
C GLY A 416 -14.07 -8.92 -7.71
N THR A 417 -14.28 -9.56 -6.55
CA THR A 417 -13.74 -9.06 -5.26
C THR A 417 -12.22 -8.97 -5.35
N LEU A 418 -11.64 -7.80 -5.07
CA LEU A 418 -10.20 -7.63 -5.07
C LEU A 418 -9.59 -8.29 -3.84
N TRP A 419 -8.58 -9.12 -4.05
CA TRP A 419 -7.78 -9.71 -3.00
C TRP A 419 -6.30 -9.54 -3.32
N ARG A 420 -5.47 -9.63 -2.29
CA ARG A 420 -4.03 -9.41 -2.39
C ARG A 420 -3.29 -10.64 -1.88
N MET A 421 -2.37 -11.12 -2.71
CA MET A 421 -1.43 -12.18 -2.38
C MET A 421 -0.04 -11.57 -2.22
N ARG A 422 0.59 -11.81 -1.07
CA ARG A 422 1.94 -11.32 -0.79
C ARG A 422 2.84 -12.44 -0.30
N TRP A 423 4.03 -12.53 -0.87
CA TRP A 423 5.07 -13.44 -0.42
C TRP A 423 6.27 -12.71 0.14
N TYR A 424 6.80 -13.27 1.22
CA TYR A 424 8.00 -12.83 1.90
C TYR A 424 9.04 -13.93 1.90
N VAL A 425 10.30 -13.52 1.91
CA VAL A 425 11.43 -14.34 2.36
C VAL A 425 12.22 -13.53 3.39
N ASP A 426 12.42 -14.10 4.57
CA ASP A 426 13.06 -13.46 5.72
C ASP A 426 12.47 -12.07 6.01
N ASN A 427 11.13 -12.01 6.09
CA ASN A 427 10.34 -10.80 6.33
C ASN A 427 10.46 -9.70 5.26
N THR A 428 11.13 -9.97 4.14
CA THR A 428 11.20 -9.05 2.99
C THR A 428 10.24 -9.48 1.90
N VAL A 429 9.36 -8.58 1.46
CA VAL A 429 8.43 -8.85 0.36
C VAL A 429 9.21 -9.07 -0.94
N PHE A 430 8.92 -10.15 -1.66
CA PHE A 430 9.43 -10.39 -3.02
C PHE A 430 8.31 -10.55 -4.05
N TYR A 431 7.08 -10.77 -3.62
CA TYR A 431 5.92 -10.82 -4.50
C TYR A 431 4.75 -10.09 -3.84
N ASP A 432 4.06 -9.25 -4.59
CA ASP A 432 2.90 -8.49 -4.11
C ASP A 432 1.96 -8.23 -5.29
N ARG A 433 0.80 -8.89 -5.30
CA ARG A 433 -0.17 -8.79 -6.38
C ARG A 433 -1.58 -8.61 -5.83
N VAL A 434 -2.28 -7.58 -6.32
CA VAL A 434 -3.73 -7.39 -6.16
C VAL A 434 -4.42 -7.85 -7.43
N MET A 435 -5.48 -8.64 -7.30
CA MET A 435 -6.18 -9.24 -8.43
C MET A 435 -7.66 -9.47 -8.11
N PRO A 436 -8.56 -9.46 -9.11
CA PRO A 436 -9.96 -9.83 -8.91
C PRO A 436 -10.09 -11.34 -8.63
N TRP A 437 -11.08 -11.70 -7.82
CA TRP A 437 -11.46 -13.09 -7.61
C TRP A 437 -12.18 -13.65 -8.85
N ASN A 438 -11.59 -14.63 -9.52
CA ASN A 438 -12.13 -15.22 -10.75
C ASN A 438 -12.49 -16.71 -10.61
N ASN A 439 -12.38 -17.26 -9.40
CA ASN A 439 -12.71 -18.65 -9.10
C ASN A 439 -14.19 -18.77 -8.69
N PRO A 440 -14.73 -20.01 -8.58
CA PRO A 440 -16.00 -20.23 -7.89
C PRO A 440 -16.00 -19.58 -6.49
N GLU A 441 -17.20 -19.29 -5.98
CA GLU A 441 -17.38 -18.58 -4.72
C GLU A 441 -16.75 -19.32 -3.52
N SER A 442 -16.73 -20.65 -3.54
CA SER A 442 -16.07 -21.49 -2.54
C SER A 442 -15.31 -22.65 -3.21
N GLY A 443 -14.28 -23.15 -2.55
CA GLY A 443 -13.48 -24.28 -3.01
C GLY A 443 -12.29 -24.57 -2.09
N ASP A 444 -11.53 -25.61 -2.40
CA ASP A 444 -10.62 -26.22 -1.41
C ASP A 444 -9.18 -26.47 -1.90
N ALA A 445 -8.87 -26.05 -3.12
CA ALA A 445 -7.60 -26.36 -3.78
C ALA A 445 -7.04 -25.16 -4.56
N TYR A 446 -6.90 -23.99 -3.92
CA TYR A 446 -6.20 -22.88 -4.57
C TYR A 446 -4.70 -23.17 -4.50
N LEU A 447 -4.08 -23.39 -5.64
CA LEU A 447 -2.70 -23.85 -5.75
C LEU A 447 -1.81 -22.74 -6.31
N VAL A 448 -0.78 -22.39 -5.54
CA VAL A 448 0.29 -21.47 -5.94
C VAL A 448 1.60 -22.23 -5.96
N GLU A 449 2.39 -22.04 -7.00
CA GLU A 449 3.72 -22.62 -7.19
C GLU A 449 4.79 -21.52 -7.05
N LEU A 450 5.79 -21.77 -6.21
CA LEU A 450 7.02 -20.99 -6.09
C LEU A 450 8.19 -21.82 -6.67
N THR A 451 8.93 -21.21 -7.58
CA THR A 451 10.07 -21.84 -8.28
C THR A 451 11.27 -20.90 -8.35
N ALA A 452 12.44 -21.48 -8.62
CA ALA A 452 13.66 -20.79 -9.07
C ALA A 452 14.29 -21.62 -10.21
N PRO A 453 15.21 -21.06 -11.02
CA PRO A 453 15.87 -21.80 -12.10
C PRO A 453 16.61 -23.07 -11.64
N ASP A 454 17.19 -23.04 -10.45
CA ASP A 454 17.91 -24.17 -9.84
C ASP A 454 17.16 -24.68 -8.61
N LEU A 455 17.53 -24.18 -7.43
CA LEU A 455 16.93 -24.51 -6.15
C LEU A 455 16.35 -23.25 -5.52
N LEU A 456 15.26 -23.41 -4.77
CA LEU A 456 14.79 -22.37 -3.89
C LEU A 456 15.88 -22.07 -2.85
N PRO A 457 16.26 -20.79 -2.67
CA PRO A 457 17.17 -20.41 -1.60
C PRO A 457 16.66 -20.82 -0.23
N ASP A 458 17.57 -21.13 0.69
CA ASP A 458 17.26 -21.21 2.12
C ASP A 458 16.56 -19.93 2.58
N GLY A 459 15.71 -20.03 3.60
CA GLY A 459 14.97 -18.86 4.07
C GLY A 459 13.67 -19.22 4.77
N THR A 460 13.13 -18.26 5.50
CA THR A 460 11.78 -18.32 6.02
C THR A 460 10.83 -17.68 5.02
N TYR A 461 10.08 -18.51 4.31
CA TYR A 461 9.07 -18.05 3.36
C TYR A 461 7.73 -17.88 4.06
N ARG A 462 7.00 -16.83 3.71
CA ARG A 462 5.69 -16.55 4.29
C ARG A 462 4.72 -16.08 3.22
N LEU A 463 3.52 -16.65 3.24
CA LEU A 463 2.38 -16.23 2.42
C LEU A 463 1.43 -15.41 3.29
N GLU A 464 0.95 -14.28 2.77
CA GLU A 464 -0.16 -13.51 3.32
C GLU A 464 -1.26 -13.34 2.27
N LEU A 465 -2.50 -13.52 2.72
CA LEU A 465 -3.72 -13.32 1.93
C LEU A 465 -4.57 -12.25 2.60
N SER A 466 -5.02 -11.26 1.83
CA SER A 466 -5.82 -10.13 2.36
C SER A 466 -6.89 -9.65 1.39
N ILE A 467 -7.94 -9.03 1.93
CA ILE A 467 -8.99 -8.30 1.21
C ILE A 467 -9.14 -6.94 1.90
N ASP A 468 -9.28 -5.86 1.13
CA ASP A 468 -9.40 -4.48 1.65
C ASP A 468 -8.33 -4.12 2.71
N ASN A 469 -7.09 -4.60 2.50
CA ASN A 469 -5.93 -4.48 3.41
C ASN A 469 -6.05 -5.18 4.77
N VAL A 470 -7.10 -5.97 4.99
CA VAL A 470 -7.23 -6.84 6.17
C VAL A 470 -6.53 -8.16 5.88
N VAL A 471 -5.46 -8.48 6.64
CA VAL A 471 -4.80 -9.79 6.56
C VAL A 471 -5.72 -10.83 7.18
N LEU A 472 -6.15 -11.78 6.35
CA LEU A 472 -7.13 -12.81 6.71
C LEU A 472 -6.46 -14.17 6.95
N GLN A 473 -5.26 -14.36 6.39
CA GLN A 473 -4.49 -15.57 6.56
C GLN A 473 -3.00 -15.30 6.37
N SER A 474 -2.18 -15.93 7.22
CA SER A 474 -0.74 -15.97 7.04
C SER A 474 -0.18 -17.33 7.45
N GLU A 475 0.68 -17.90 6.62
CA GLU A 475 1.33 -19.19 6.87
C GLU A 475 2.81 -19.07 6.49
N GLN A 476 3.69 -19.79 7.21
CA GLN A 476 5.13 -19.75 6.95
C GLN A 476 5.78 -21.13 6.88
N ILE A 477 6.89 -21.22 6.16
CA ILE A 477 7.73 -22.42 6.06
C ILE A 477 9.21 -22.04 6.09
N GLN A 478 10.02 -22.83 6.79
CA GLN A 478 11.47 -22.71 6.78
C GLN A 478 12.09 -23.69 5.78
N LEU A 479 12.86 -23.17 4.82
CA LEU A 479 13.66 -23.98 3.90
C LEU A 479 15.14 -23.92 4.30
N GLY A 480 15.81 -25.07 4.28
CA GLY A 480 17.21 -25.22 4.66
C GLY A 480 17.44 -24.81 6.12
N ILE A 481 18.36 -23.87 6.35
CA ILE A 481 18.63 -23.33 7.70
C ILE A 481 17.62 -22.25 8.15
N GLY A 482 16.62 -21.93 7.34
CA GLY A 482 15.56 -20.96 7.67
C GLY A 482 15.97 -19.48 7.52
N GLN A 483 17.12 -19.22 6.89
CA GLN A 483 17.61 -17.89 6.57
C GLN A 483 18.31 -17.95 5.21
N LEU A 484 18.13 -16.90 4.40
CA LEU A 484 18.89 -16.74 3.17
C LEU A 484 20.38 -16.80 3.45
N PRO A 485 21.17 -17.45 2.57
CA PRO A 485 22.62 -17.39 2.68
C PRO A 485 23.03 -15.92 2.77
N ILE A 486 23.69 -15.56 3.87
CA ILE A 486 24.36 -14.26 3.97
C ILE A 486 25.43 -14.31 2.89
N ASP A 487 25.27 -13.56 1.82
CA ASP A 487 26.30 -13.44 0.80
C ASP A 487 27.49 -12.71 1.47
N PRO A 488 28.61 -13.41 1.74
CA PRO A 488 29.76 -12.80 2.40
C PRO A 488 30.52 -11.84 1.46
N PHE A 489 30.09 -11.74 0.20
CA PHE A 489 30.67 -10.89 -0.84
C PHE A 489 29.77 -9.74 -1.28
N THR A 490 28.51 -9.65 -0.83
CA THR A 490 27.81 -8.37 -0.84
C THR A 490 28.54 -7.52 0.17
N ARG A 491 29.37 -6.58 -0.32
CA ARG A 491 30.05 -5.61 0.53
C ARG A 491 28.96 -4.79 1.22
N ALA A 492 28.51 -5.25 2.37
CA ALA A 492 27.77 -4.44 3.28
C ALA A 492 28.78 -3.39 3.78
N GLU A 493 28.68 -2.18 3.22
CA GLU A 493 29.46 -1.04 3.69
C GLU A 493 29.22 -0.89 5.20
N GLY A 494 30.30 -0.70 5.96
CA GLY A 494 30.26 -0.64 7.42
C GLY A 494 31.27 -1.55 8.11
N VAL A 495 31.11 -1.68 9.43
CA VAL A 495 32.03 -2.41 10.30
C VAL A 495 31.31 -3.56 11.00
N GLN A 496 31.85 -4.77 10.90
CA GLN A 496 31.31 -5.92 11.61
C GLN A 496 31.62 -5.79 13.12
N LEU A 497 30.58 -5.65 13.95
CA LEU A 497 30.75 -5.63 15.40
C LEU A 497 30.80 -7.04 15.97
N ARG A 498 31.82 -7.29 16.79
CA ARG A 498 32.02 -8.46 17.63
C ARG A 498 32.31 -7.99 19.05
N GLY A 499 31.98 -8.82 20.03
CA GLY A 499 32.41 -8.52 21.37
C GLY A 499 32.35 -9.69 22.32
N GLN A 500 32.78 -9.43 23.54
CA GLN A 500 32.75 -10.37 24.64
C GLN A 500 32.20 -9.69 25.89
N VAL A 501 31.21 -10.29 26.53
CA VAL A 501 30.63 -9.84 27.79
C VAL A 501 31.17 -10.70 28.92
N ILE A 502 31.77 -10.06 29.93
CA ILE A 502 32.54 -10.71 30.99
C ILE A 502 32.06 -10.20 32.35
N ASP A 503 31.95 -11.08 33.34
CA ASP A 503 31.76 -10.69 34.74
C ASP A 503 33.02 -9.97 35.25
N ALA A 504 32.84 -8.74 35.74
CA ALA A 504 33.94 -7.87 36.17
C ALA A 504 34.76 -8.46 37.32
N SER A 505 34.16 -9.31 38.16
CA SER A 505 34.76 -9.92 39.34
C SER A 505 35.45 -11.25 39.03
N THR A 506 34.78 -12.16 38.30
CA THR A 506 35.30 -13.52 38.04
C THR A 506 36.18 -13.57 36.79
N ARG A 507 36.05 -12.59 35.88
CA ARG A 507 36.67 -12.57 34.54
C ARG A 507 36.19 -13.71 33.64
N GLU A 508 35.08 -14.36 33.97
CA GLU A 508 34.46 -15.37 33.13
C GLU A 508 33.43 -14.75 32.17
N GLY A 509 33.29 -15.34 31.00
CA GLY A 509 32.31 -14.90 30.01
C GLY A 509 30.88 -15.23 30.46
N ILE A 510 29.96 -14.31 30.21
CA ILE A 510 28.55 -14.47 30.58
C ILE A 510 27.77 -15.00 29.38
N SER A 511 27.26 -16.23 29.46
CA SER A 511 26.49 -16.86 28.39
C SER A 511 25.02 -16.45 28.39
N ASP A 512 24.36 -16.68 27.24
CA ASP A 512 22.91 -16.53 27.06
C ASP A 512 22.39 -15.12 27.35
N LEU A 513 23.25 -14.11 27.19
CA LEU A 513 22.93 -12.70 27.39
C LEU A 513 22.55 -12.07 26.05
N THR A 514 21.47 -11.29 26.05
CA THR A 514 21.05 -10.52 24.86
C THR A 514 21.74 -9.16 24.82
N VAL A 515 22.48 -8.92 23.74
CA VAL A 515 23.02 -7.62 23.36
C VAL A 515 22.07 -6.97 22.36
N ILE A 516 21.56 -5.79 22.69
CA ILE A 516 20.61 -5.04 21.88
C ILE A 516 21.31 -3.84 21.25
N ILE A 517 21.29 -3.74 19.93
CA ILE A 517 21.67 -2.54 19.18
C ILE A 517 20.39 -1.85 18.74
N ILE A 518 20.18 -0.65 19.24
CA ILE A 518 19.06 0.24 18.92
C ILE A 518 19.46 1.09 17.72
N SER A 519 18.50 1.35 16.82
CA SER A 519 18.75 2.09 15.59
C SER A 519 19.14 3.55 15.85
N ASP A 520 19.68 4.19 14.81
CA ASP A 520 20.23 5.54 14.86
C ASP A 520 19.21 6.67 15.08
N GLN A 521 17.94 6.31 15.25
CA GLN A 521 16.83 7.21 15.50
C GLN A 521 16.40 7.28 16.97
N PHE A 522 16.92 6.39 17.83
CA PHE A 522 16.45 6.25 19.21
C PHE A 522 17.61 6.15 20.21
N SER A 523 17.46 6.80 21.37
CA SER A 523 18.33 6.59 22.53
C SER A 523 17.90 5.36 23.34
N VAL A 524 18.71 4.94 24.30
CA VAL A 524 18.32 3.92 25.29
C VAL A 524 17.09 4.39 26.10
N ASP A 525 16.97 5.69 26.39
CA ASP A 525 15.82 6.25 27.13
C ASP A 525 14.51 6.20 26.31
N ASP A 526 14.61 6.27 24.97
CA ASP A 526 13.46 6.17 24.05
C ASP A 526 13.05 4.72 23.73
N TYR A 527 13.83 3.75 24.21
CA TYR A 527 13.66 2.34 23.86
C TYR A 527 12.46 1.72 24.59
N GLN A 528 11.45 1.32 23.82
CA GLN A 528 10.21 0.70 24.30
C GLN A 528 10.12 -0.79 23.94
N ALA A 529 11.23 -1.41 23.54
CA ALA A 529 11.30 -2.79 23.08
C ALA A 529 10.39 -3.11 21.88
N LEU A 530 10.12 -2.12 21.03
CA LEU A 530 9.42 -2.31 19.75
C LEU A 530 10.41 -2.81 18.69
N GLN A 531 9.95 -3.71 17.81
CA GLN A 531 10.80 -4.37 16.83
C GLN A 531 11.43 -3.39 15.81
N ASP A 532 10.75 -2.30 15.50
CA ASP A 532 11.21 -1.26 14.58
C ASP A 532 12.28 -0.32 15.18
N GLN A 533 12.45 -0.32 16.50
CA GLN A 533 13.52 0.40 17.19
C GLN A 533 14.85 -0.37 17.21
N VAL A 534 14.82 -1.69 16.95
CA VAL A 534 16.00 -2.57 17.04
C VAL A 534 16.72 -2.64 15.69
N PHE A 535 17.99 -2.25 15.68
CA PHE A 535 18.86 -2.41 14.52
C PHE A 535 19.37 -3.85 14.37
N ALA A 536 19.90 -4.41 15.47
CA ALA A 536 20.42 -5.76 15.52
C ALA A 536 20.36 -6.33 16.94
N LEU A 537 20.30 -7.66 17.04
CA LEU A 537 20.40 -8.41 18.29
C LEU A 537 21.52 -9.43 18.18
N ALA A 538 22.16 -9.73 19.31
CA ALA A 538 23.05 -10.87 19.42
C ALA A 538 22.89 -11.54 20.79
N THR A 539 23.13 -12.85 20.84
CA THR A 539 23.14 -13.60 22.10
C THR A 539 24.56 -14.12 22.34
N THR A 540 25.03 -13.99 23.58
CA THR A 540 26.38 -14.41 23.94
C THR A 540 26.52 -15.93 24.01
N ASP A 541 27.64 -16.47 23.52
CA ASP A 541 27.97 -17.89 23.65
C ASP A 541 28.45 -18.25 25.06
N ARG A 542 28.79 -19.52 25.29
CA ARG A 542 29.31 -20.04 26.58
C ARG A 542 30.55 -19.33 27.12
N ASN A 543 31.26 -18.57 26.29
CA ASN A 543 32.46 -17.80 26.64
C ASN A 543 32.17 -16.29 26.67
N GLY A 544 30.90 -15.89 26.60
CA GLY A 544 30.47 -14.49 26.57
C GLY A 544 30.62 -13.80 25.21
N ASN A 545 31.00 -14.51 24.15
CA ASN A 545 31.23 -13.87 22.85
C ASN A 545 29.92 -13.65 22.09
N PHE A 546 29.82 -12.53 21.38
CA PHE A 546 28.72 -12.23 20.49
C PHE A 546 29.20 -11.62 19.17
N GLN A 547 28.37 -11.75 18.15
CA GLN A 547 28.52 -11.08 16.85
C GLN A 547 27.13 -10.64 16.39
N ILE A 548 27.01 -9.40 15.91
CA ILE A 548 25.75 -8.93 15.31
C ILE A 548 25.61 -9.42 13.86
N ASP A 549 24.38 -9.59 13.38
CA ASP A 549 24.06 -10.22 12.09
C ASP A 549 24.27 -9.31 10.86
N ARG A 550 24.65 -8.05 11.07
CA ARG A 550 24.86 -7.02 10.04
C ARG A 550 25.91 -5.99 10.48
N PRO A 551 26.67 -5.38 9.55
CA PRO A 551 27.65 -4.36 9.92
C PRO A 551 26.99 -3.04 10.35
N LEU A 552 27.64 -2.36 11.30
CA LEU A 552 27.31 -1.00 11.69
C LEU A 552 27.64 -0.05 10.54
N GLN A 553 26.70 0.81 10.16
CA GLN A 553 26.91 1.81 9.11
C GLN A 553 27.87 2.90 9.59
N PHE A 554 28.69 3.44 8.67
CA PHE A 554 29.61 4.52 9.01
C PHE A 554 28.87 5.78 9.45
N ASN A 555 29.36 6.41 10.51
CA ASN A 555 28.87 7.68 11.08
C ASN A 555 27.41 7.66 11.56
N ALA A 556 26.78 6.48 11.69
CA ALA A 556 25.44 6.34 12.26
C ALA A 556 25.53 6.20 13.79
N PRO A 557 24.84 7.06 14.58
CA PRO A 557 24.86 7.02 16.05
C PRO A 557 23.94 5.94 16.62
N TYR A 558 24.44 4.72 16.78
CA TYR A 558 23.66 3.64 17.40
C TYR A 558 23.60 3.78 18.92
N SER A 559 22.58 3.17 19.53
CA SER A 559 22.51 3.01 20.98
C SER A 559 22.61 1.53 21.34
N MET A 560 23.19 1.20 22.49
CA MET A 560 23.43 -0.16 22.93
C MET A 560 22.87 -0.38 24.32
N LEU A 561 22.16 -1.49 24.50
CA LEU A 561 21.64 -1.93 25.79
C LEU A 561 21.99 -3.39 26.03
N ILE A 562 22.56 -3.66 27.20
CA ILE A 562 22.99 -4.98 27.64
C ILE A 562 22.44 -5.18 29.04
N ALA A 563 21.53 -6.15 29.17
CA ALA A 563 20.88 -6.46 30.43
C ALA A 563 20.88 -7.98 30.65
N ALA A 564 21.17 -8.39 31.89
CA ALA A 564 21.06 -9.76 32.32
C ALA A 564 20.60 -9.83 33.77
N THR A 565 19.84 -10.86 34.10
CA THR A 565 19.35 -11.10 35.46
C THR A 565 20.54 -11.26 36.43
N GLY A 566 20.57 -10.44 37.48
CA GLY A 566 21.63 -10.46 38.49
C GLY A 566 22.85 -9.61 38.17
N TYR A 567 22.79 -8.76 37.13
CA TYR A 567 23.83 -7.82 36.76
C TYR A 567 23.26 -6.43 36.49
N LEU A 568 24.02 -5.40 36.87
CA LEU A 568 23.72 -4.02 36.54
C LEU A 568 23.72 -3.84 35.01
N PRO A 569 22.67 -3.25 34.42
CA PRO A 569 22.60 -3.06 32.98
C PRO A 569 23.66 -2.06 32.52
N VAL A 570 24.21 -2.31 31.33
CA VAL A 570 25.11 -1.37 30.65
C VAL A 570 24.40 -0.80 29.43
N ALA A 571 24.39 0.52 29.36
CA ALA A 571 23.76 1.30 28.31
C ALA A 571 24.76 2.32 27.74
N ALA A 572 24.71 2.57 26.44
CA ALA A 572 25.50 3.61 25.78
C ALA A 572 24.74 4.17 24.57
N ASP A 573 24.66 5.49 24.47
CA ASP A 573 24.13 6.19 23.28
C ASP A 573 25.27 6.70 22.39
N GLY A 574 25.00 6.84 21.10
CA GLY A 574 25.92 7.47 20.15
C GLY A 574 27.16 6.63 19.79
N VAL A 575 27.07 5.30 19.86
CA VAL A 575 28.09 4.37 19.40
C VAL A 575 28.21 4.48 17.88
N GLN A 576 29.35 4.98 17.42
CA GLN A 576 29.63 5.21 16.00
C GLN A 576 30.88 4.43 15.56
N VAL A 577 30.87 4.02 14.29
CA VAL A 577 32.04 3.51 13.58
C VAL A 577 32.29 4.38 12.35
N ASP A 578 33.53 4.43 11.89
CA ASP A 578 33.95 5.17 10.71
C ASP A 578 34.80 4.27 9.78
N GLU A 579 35.25 4.82 8.66
CA GLU A 579 36.07 4.08 7.70
C GLU A 579 37.45 3.67 8.27
N ALA A 580 37.92 4.35 9.31
CA ALA A 580 39.19 4.05 9.99
C ALA A 580 39.03 2.98 11.08
N SER A 581 37.80 2.65 11.45
CA SER A 581 37.49 1.69 12.49
C SER A 581 37.92 0.27 12.08
N PRO A 582 38.57 -0.50 12.97
CA PRO A 582 38.93 -1.89 12.69
C PRO A 582 37.71 -2.70 12.24
N ASN A 583 37.85 -3.53 11.20
CA ASN A 583 36.81 -4.43 10.74
C ASN A 583 37.34 -5.88 10.68
N PRO A 584 36.90 -6.78 11.59
CA PRO A 584 35.86 -6.57 12.59
C PRO A 584 36.29 -5.63 13.72
N PHE A 585 35.33 -4.88 14.28
CA PHE A 585 35.51 -4.12 15.51
C PHE A 585 35.20 -5.03 16.69
N PHE A 586 36.14 -5.17 17.61
CA PHE A 586 36.01 -6.00 18.79
C PHE A 586 35.88 -5.13 20.03
N MET A 587 34.85 -5.37 20.84
CA MET A 587 34.67 -4.72 22.13
C MET A 587 34.57 -5.71 23.28
N THR A 588 35.11 -5.34 24.44
CA THR A 588 34.96 -6.11 25.68
C THR A 588 34.11 -5.31 26.64
N ILE A 589 33.08 -5.94 27.21
CA ILE A 589 32.08 -5.31 28.05
C ILE A 589 32.11 -6.02 29.39
N TYR A 590 32.25 -5.25 30.46
CA TYR A 590 32.29 -5.76 31.82
C TYR A 590 30.97 -5.49 32.51
N LEU A 591 30.31 -6.55 33.02
CA LEU A 591 29.12 -6.43 33.85
C LEU A 591 29.46 -6.64 35.32
N THR A 592 28.81 -5.87 36.18
CA THR A 592 28.96 -5.97 37.64
C THR A 592 27.69 -6.63 38.19
N GLN A 593 27.84 -7.61 39.09
CA GLN A 593 26.69 -8.24 39.74
C GLN A 593 25.91 -7.22 40.59
N ASP A 594 24.58 -7.33 40.57
CA ASP A 594 23.63 -6.49 41.31
C ASP A 594 23.70 -6.65 42.84
#